data_AF-A0A7C5AFJ2-F1
#
_entry.id   AF-A0A7C5AFJ2-F1
#
_cell.length_a   1.000
_cell.length_b   1.000
_cell.length_c   1.000
_cell.angle_alpha   90.00
_cell.angle_beta   90.00
_cell.angle_gamma   90.00
#
_symmetry.space_group_name_H-M   'P 1'
#
loop_
_entity.id
_entity.type
_entity.pdbx_description
1 polymer ?
#
loop_
_entity_poly.entity_id
_entity_poly.type
_entity_poly.pdbx_seq_one_letter_code
_entity_poly.pdbx_strand_id
1 'polypeptide(L)'
;MDRMTWNPAQPIDEAARRVLLEWLAALEAVLDEGDDRGRRLETLRGLSVWMDAFRRPLGPAGRSEHRKAVRRLVAQLEDREAFSEALEVLETAPTHFSPRKRRSLEQATKSLRLAFEAEEGPAALAVDGETRSLLKRLRRQARRWEADLLQSAECDGLGPRLAELLDEAGEQLMARLEEARDRPQPEVASAVFEGLNRVMALARPAAEHAPSLRGLMESLSDLRSLLQPWLALVRSGAVLERMVMTDDQRPTASLSVAGKTALQAFIEVCSRNAEGAGDKFASSWSDSRMQDLRARIADVAASLNDRPPPEATERIYPLKRMPRLPECFTMCEVHEGWIDGEKIHEHIRSEREADGPRRFYRRLALGTGTPAVSVEETIPEDLFRTLWDYVGSAGVKRRCYKVEEGALTWEIDEYLDRPLILARVLLPPGVDEPPLPPWLERHLERERRAVESPA
;
A
#
# COMPACT_ATOMS: atom_id res chain seq x y z
N MET A 1 10.84 10.17 4.82
CA MET A 1 9.85 10.00 3.74
C MET A 1 8.51 10.16 4.40
N ASP A 2 7.72 11.14 3.97
CA ASP A 2 6.34 11.24 4.41
C ASP A 2 5.61 9.97 3.98
N ARG A 3 4.84 9.36 4.88
CA ARG A 3 4.04 8.18 4.54
C ARG A 3 3.07 8.55 3.43
N MET A 4 2.95 7.69 2.41
CA MET A 4 2.03 7.93 1.31
C MET A 4 0.62 8.08 1.86
N THR A 5 -0.06 9.17 1.53
CA THR A 5 -1.52 9.25 1.69
C THR A 5 -2.13 8.44 0.56
N TRP A 6 -2.70 7.27 0.86
CA TRP A 6 -3.38 6.45 -0.13
C TRP A 6 -4.57 7.19 -0.73
N ASN A 7 -4.54 7.42 -2.05
CA ASN A 7 -5.66 7.95 -2.81
C ASN A 7 -5.96 7.00 -3.98
N PRO A 8 -7.12 6.30 -3.99
CA PRO A 8 -7.50 5.39 -5.07
C PRO A 8 -7.55 6.05 -6.46
N ALA A 9 -7.78 7.36 -6.51
CA ALA A 9 -7.81 8.16 -7.74
C ALA A 9 -6.43 8.61 -8.22
N GLN A 10 -5.36 8.33 -7.47
CA GLN A 10 -4.00 8.70 -7.87
C GLN A 10 -3.62 7.98 -9.18
N PRO A 11 -2.94 8.65 -10.13
CA PRO A 11 -2.45 8.02 -11.34
C PRO A 11 -1.67 6.75 -11.04
N ILE A 12 -2.01 5.66 -11.70
CA ILE A 12 -1.46 4.33 -11.42
C ILE A 12 0.06 4.30 -11.43
N ASP A 13 0.71 5.00 -12.35
CA ASP A 13 2.17 4.99 -12.47
C ASP A 13 2.87 5.64 -11.27
N GLU A 14 2.37 6.79 -10.83
CA GLU A 14 2.92 7.50 -9.66
C GLU A 14 2.65 6.70 -8.38
N ALA A 15 1.44 6.18 -8.24
CA ALA A 15 1.06 5.40 -7.06
C ALA A 15 1.86 4.08 -7.00
N ALA A 16 2.02 3.37 -8.13
CA ALA A 16 2.84 2.16 -8.21
C ALA A 16 4.31 2.41 -7.88
N ARG A 17 4.86 3.55 -8.33
CA ARG A 17 6.22 3.99 -8.01
C ARG A 17 6.40 4.28 -6.51
N ARG A 18 5.45 4.97 -5.88
CA ARG A 18 5.49 5.26 -4.44
C ARG A 18 5.47 3.98 -3.61
N VAL A 19 4.55 3.07 -3.91
CA VAL A 19 4.49 1.75 -3.24
C VAL A 19 5.77 0.95 -3.46
N LEU A 20 6.37 1.01 -4.66
CA LEU A 20 7.69 0.41 -4.89
C LEU A 20 8.74 1.02 -3.94
N LEU A 21 8.80 2.34 -3.80
CA LEU A 21 9.75 3.00 -2.89
C LEU A 21 9.52 2.60 -1.42
N GLU A 22 8.28 2.39 -1.01
CA GLU A 22 7.95 1.88 0.33
C GLU A 22 8.44 0.45 0.55
N TRP A 23 8.23 -0.46 -0.41
CA TRP A 23 8.81 -1.81 -0.36
C TRP A 23 10.33 -1.77 -0.26
N LEU A 24 10.98 -0.89 -1.03
CA LEU A 24 12.44 -0.71 -0.98
C LEU A 24 12.90 -0.13 0.35
N ALA A 25 12.14 0.76 0.98
CA ALA A 25 12.43 1.30 2.31
C ALA A 25 12.26 0.24 3.41
N ALA A 26 11.17 -0.53 3.36
CA ALA A 26 10.93 -1.64 4.27
C ALA A 26 12.03 -2.69 4.18
N LEU A 27 12.47 -3.04 2.97
CA LEU A 27 13.56 -4.00 2.78
C LEU A 27 14.90 -3.49 3.30
N GLU A 28 15.20 -2.20 3.15
CA GLU A 28 16.41 -1.60 3.75
C GLU A 28 16.35 -1.62 5.27
N ALA A 29 15.22 -1.25 5.87
CA ALA A 29 15.04 -1.32 7.33
C ALA A 29 15.30 -2.74 7.86
N VAL A 30 14.78 -3.77 7.19
CA VAL A 30 15.01 -5.17 7.56
C VAL A 30 16.49 -5.57 7.42
N LEU A 31 17.20 -5.05 6.42
CA LEU A 31 18.64 -5.29 6.25
C LEU A 31 19.51 -4.60 7.31
N ASP A 32 19.02 -3.49 7.87
CA ASP A 32 19.73 -2.72 8.90
C ASP A 32 19.44 -3.24 10.32
N GLU A 33 18.24 -3.78 10.56
CA GLU A 33 17.86 -4.40 11.84
C GLU A 33 18.59 -5.74 12.10
N GLY A 34 19.10 -6.43 11.07
CA GLY A 34 19.93 -7.63 11.21
C GLY A 34 19.26 -8.92 10.71
N ASP A 35 19.50 -10.03 11.42
CA ASP A 35 19.19 -11.42 11.00
C ASP A 35 17.69 -11.80 11.15
N ASP A 36 16.78 -10.98 10.63
CA ASP A 36 15.38 -11.36 10.45
C ASP A 36 15.14 -11.84 9.01
N ARG A 37 15.56 -13.09 8.76
CA ARG A 37 15.44 -13.74 7.45
C ARG A 37 13.99 -13.88 6.98
N GLY A 38 13.08 -14.25 7.88
CA GLY A 38 11.66 -14.44 7.56
C GLY A 38 11.02 -13.14 7.08
N ARG A 39 11.22 -12.03 7.81
CA ARG A 39 10.71 -10.71 7.41
C ARG A 39 11.37 -10.22 6.12
N ARG A 40 12.66 -10.53 5.90
CA ARG A 40 13.37 -10.22 4.64
C ARG A 40 12.74 -10.94 3.46
N LEU A 41 12.49 -12.24 3.60
CA LEU A 41 11.86 -13.06 2.57
C LEU A 41 10.43 -12.59 2.27
N GLU A 42 9.62 -12.34 3.32
CA GLU A 42 8.26 -11.82 3.17
C GLU A 42 8.25 -10.48 2.41
N THR A 43 9.20 -9.60 2.74
CA THR A 43 9.34 -8.30 2.07
C THR A 43 9.75 -8.43 0.60
N LEU A 44 10.69 -9.34 0.29
CA LEU A 44 11.11 -9.62 -1.08
C LEU A 44 10.02 -10.29 -1.92
N ARG A 45 9.24 -11.22 -1.33
CA ARG A 45 8.07 -11.82 -2.00
C ARG A 45 7.03 -10.76 -2.34
N GLY A 46 6.71 -9.88 -1.38
CA GLY A 46 5.80 -8.77 -1.60
C GLY A 46 6.25 -7.82 -2.71
N LEU A 47 7.53 -7.43 -2.68
CA LEU A 47 8.16 -6.66 -3.75
C LEU A 47 8.07 -7.38 -5.12
N SER A 48 8.33 -8.69 -5.17
CA SER A 48 8.24 -9.47 -6.41
C SER A 48 6.83 -9.46 -6.99
N VAL A 49 5.81 -9.70 -6.16
CA VAL A 49 4.40 -9.67 -6.57
C VAL A 49 4.03 -8.30 -7.10
N TRP A 50 4.40 -7.22 -6.39
CA TRP A 50 4.13 -5.85 -6.81
C TRP A 50 4.77 -5.52 -8.16
N MET A 51 6.06 -5.85 -8.33
CA MET A 51 6.77 -5.59 -9.57
C MET A 51 6.21 -6.35 -10.77
N ASP A 52 5.66 -7.55 -10.55
CA ASP A 52 5.02 -8.32 -11.61
C ASP A 52 3.65 -7.76 -11.98
N ALA A 53 2.85 -7.39 -10.98
CA ALA A 53 1.52 -6.79 -11.16
C ALA A 53 1.58 -5.43 -11.87
N PHE A 54 2.57 -4.59 -11.51
CA PHE A 54 2.72 -3.22 -12.02
C PHE A 54 3.91 -3.07 -12.98
N ARG A 55 4.28 -4.13 -13.70
CA ARG A 55 5.46 -4.14 -14.59
C ARG A 55 5.50 -3.02 -15.64
N ARG A 56 4.32 -2.60 -16.13
CA ARG A 56 4.18 -1.52 -17.11
C ARG A 56 4.23 -0.14 -16.41
N PRO A 57 3.38 0.13 -15.39
CA PRO A 57 3.42 1.38 -14.62
C PRO A 57 4.78 1.74 -14.00
N LEU A 58 5.58 0.73 -13.64
CA LEU A 58 6.90 0.93 -13.04
C LEU A 58 8.00 1.32 -14.05
N GLY A 59 7.69 1.42 -15.35
CA GLY A 59 8.61 1.89 -16.38
C GLY A 59 9.99 1.18 -16.34
N PRO A 60 11.11 1.92 -16.28
CA PRO A 60 12.46 1.34 -16.20
C PRO A 60 12.71 0.47 -14.95
N ALA A 61 12.06 0.76 -13.82
CA ALA A 61 12.18 -0.07 -12.62
C ALA A 61 11.51 -1.42 -12.82
N GLY A 62 10.41 -1.44 -13.58
CA GLY A 62 9.64 -2.63 -13.94
C GLY A 62 10.29 -3.54 -14.99
N ARG A 63 11.55 -3.33 -15.40
CA ARG A 63 12.24 -4.18 -16.40
C ARG A 63 12.42 -5.64 -15.94
N SER A 64 12.44 -6.56 -16.91
CA SER A 64 12.53 -8.00 -16.65
C SER A 64 13.82 -8.42 -15.92
N GLU A 65 14.94 -7.73 -16.18
CA GLU A 65 16.20 -7.89 -15.44
C GLU A 65 15.99 -7.78 -13.93
N HIS A 66 15.36 -6.69 -13.47
CA HIS A 66 15.23 -6.44 -12.04
C HIS A 66 14.26 -7.44 -11.39
N ARG A 67 13.15 -7.77 -12.07
CA ARG A 67 12.21 -8.78 -11.57
C ARG A 67 12.85 -10.15 -11.44
N LYS A 68 13.67 -10.55 -12.42
CA LYS A 68 14.46 -11.79 -12.35
C LYS A 68 15.45 -11.76 -11.19
N ALA A 69 16.08 -10.62 -10.92
CA ALA A 69 16.99 -10.46 -9.79
C ALA A 69 16.24 -10.58 -8.43
N VAL A 70 15.08 -9.94 -8.28
CA VAL A 70 14.25 -10.10 -7.06
C VAL A 70 13.83 -11.56 -6.87
N ARG A 71 13.31 -12.22 -7.91
CA ARG A 71 12.90 -13.64 -7.83
C ARG A 71 14.08 -14.57 -7.51
N ARG A 72 15.27 -14.28 -8.02
CA ARG A 72 16.48 -15.04 -7.67
C ARG A 72 16.81 -14.91 -6.17
N LEU A 73 16.74 -13.71 -5.62
CA LEU A 73 16.95 -13.47 -4.19
C LEU A 73 15.89 -14.17 -3.33
N VAL A 74 14.61 -14.11 -3.76
CA VAL A 74 13.51 -14.87 -3.12
C VAL A 74 13.85 -16.36 -3.10
N ALA A 75 14.16 -16.97 -4.24
CA ALA A 75 14.48 -18.40 -4.31
C ALA A 75 15.69 -18.79 -3.43
N GLN A 76 16.75 -17.96 -3.41
CA GLN A 76 17.93 -18.20 -2.57
C GLN A 76 17.60 -18.18 -1.07
N LEU A 77 16.72 -17.28 -0.63
CA LEU A 77 16.28 -17.20 0.77
C LEU A 77 15.29 -18.32 1.11
N GLU A 78 14.37 -18.64 0.20
CA GLU A 78 13.42 -19.75 0.35
C GLU A 78 14.11 -21.09 0.57
N ASP A 79 15.12 -21.40 -0.24
CA ASP A 79 15.87 -22.65 -0.09
C ASP A 79 16.61 -22.73 1.25
N ARG A 80 17.00 -21.59 1.84
CA ARG A 80 17.65 -21.56 3.15
C ARG A 80 16.67 -21.64 4.30
N GLU A 81 15.56 -20.90 4.22
CA GLU A 81 14.52 -20.94 5.22
C GLU A 81 13.91 -22.34 5.30
N ALA A 82 13.62 -22.96 4.14
CA ALA A 82 13.14 -24.33 4.08
C ALA A 82 14.16 -25.34 4.64
N PHE A 83 15.46 -25.09 4.50
CA PHE A 83 16.49 -25.91 5.12
C PHE A 83 16.55 -25.74 6.64
N SER A 84 16.47 -24.51 7.14
CA SER A 84 16.41 -24.21 8.57
C SER A 84 15.19 -24.88 9.21
N GLU A 85 14.02 -24.73 8.58
CA GLU A 85 12.76 -25.36 9.00
C GLU A 85 12.89 -26.90 9.00
N ALA A 86 13.54 -27.48 7.99
CA ALA A 86 13.80 -28.93 7.95
C ALA A 86 14.70 -29.41 9.10
N LEU A 87 15.71 -28.63 9.50
CA LEU A 87 16.54 -28.94 10.66
C LEU A 87 15.73 -28.89 11.97
N GLU A 88 14.88 -27.88 12.15
CA GLU A 88 14.01 -27.77 13.34
C GLU A 88 13.04 -28.96 13.43
N VAL A 89 12.42 -29.32 12.31
CA VAL A 89 11.53 -30.49 12.21
C VAL A 89 12.29 -31.78 12.52
N LEU A 90 13.53 -31.94 12.04
CA LEU A 90 14.40 -33.08 12.35
C LEU A 90 14.77 -33.19 13.84
N GLU A 91 14.97 -32.07 14.54
CA GLU A 91 15.34 -32.08 15.95
C GLU A 91 14.21 -32.56 16.87
N THR A 92 12.95 -32.36 16.46
CA THR A 92 11.77 -32.83 17.20
C THR A 92 11.42 -34.31 16.93
N ALA A 93 11.99 -34.90 15.88
CA ALA A 93 11.73 -36.25 15.39
C ALA A 93 12.12 -37.48 16.26
N PRO A 94 13.15 -37.45 17.15
CA PRO A 94 13.77 -38.66 17.71
C PRO A 94 12.84 -39.66 18.41
N THR A 95 11.69 -39.21 18.92
CA THR A 95 10.82 -40.01 19.81
C THR A 95 10.21 -41.24 19.12
N HIS A 96 10.00 -41.21 17.81
CA HIS A 96 9.30 -42.27 17.06
C HIS A 96 10.21 -43.36 16.46
N PHE A 97 11.53 -43.19 16.54
CA PHE A 97 12.49 -44.11 15.93
C PHE A 97 13.07 -45.11 16.94
N SER A 98 13.45 -46.30 16.44
CA SER A 98 14.21 -47.27 17.23
C SER A 98 15.54 -46.67 17.70
N PRO A 99 16.12 -47.11 18.84
CA PRO A 99 17.34 -46.51 19.38
C PRO A 99 18.50 -46.42 18.38
N ARG A 100 18.61 -47.40 17.47
CA ARG A 100 19.63 -47.40 16.40
C ARG A 100 19.35 -46.32 15.35
N LYS A 101 18.12 -46.26 14.82
CA LYS A 101 17.72 -45.24 13.83
C LYS A 101 17.82 -43.84 14.41
N ARG A 102 17.44 -43.68 15.69
CA ARG A 102 17.54 -42.43 16.43
C ARG A 102 18.97 -41.89 16.46
N ARG A 103 19.95 -42.70 16.87
CA ARG A 103 21.37 -42.29 16.88
C ARG A 103 21.86 -41.91 15.49
N SER A 104 21.48 -42.68 14.46
CA SER A 104 21.85 -42.35 13.07
C SER A 104 21.23 -41.03 12.60
N LEU A 105 19.97 -40.75 12.98
CA LEU A 105 19.29 -39.52 12.65
C LEU A 105 19.93 -38.33 13.38
N GLU A 106 20.19 -38.44 14.68
CA GLU A 106 20.89 -37.41 15.47
C GLU A 106 22.26 -37.07 14.88
N GLN A 107 23.03 -38.09 14.47
CA GLN A 107 24.32 -37.88 13.82
C GLN A 107 24.18 -37.19 12.45
N ALA A 108 23.17 -37.58 11.67
CA ALA A 108 22.86 -36.93 10.39
C ALA A 108 22.47 -35.47 10.60
N THR A 109 21.51 -35.18 11.49
CA THR A 109 21.06 -33.82 11.84
C THR A 109 22.23 -32.95 12.28
N LYS A 110 23.11 -33.46 13.16
CA LYS A 110 24.32 -32.73 13.59
C LYS A 110 25.24 -32.39 12.40
N SER A 111 25.43 -33.34 11.49
CA SER A 111 26.28 -33.15 10.30
C SER A 111 25.68 -32.12 9.34
N LEU A 112 24.35 -32.17 9.13
CA LEU A 112 23.64 -31.21 8.28
C LEU A 112 23.65 -29.80 8.88
N ARG A 113 23.50 -29.67 10.20
CA ARG A 113 23.60 -28.38 10.90
C ARG A 113 24.99 -27.77 10.74
N LEU A 114 26.06 -28.53 10.99
CA LEU A 114 27.43 -28.03 10.82
C LEU A 114 27.70 -27.58 9.38
N ALA A 115 27.20 -28.34 8.40
CA ALA A 115 27.31 -27.98 6.98
C ALA A 115 26.54 -26.68 6.66
N PHE A 116 25.33 -26.55 7.19
CA PHE A 116 24.52 -25.34 7.02
C PHE A 116 25.18 -24.11 7.65
N GLU A 117 25.60 -24.20 8.91
CA GLU A 117 26.28 -23.11 9.62
C GLU A 117 27.58 -22.67 8.91
N ALA A 118 28.32 -23.61 8.33
CA ALA A 118 29.54 -23.32 7.57
C ALA A 118 29.26 -22.54 6.27
N GLU A 119 28.12 -22.78 5.62
CA GLU A 119 27.70 -22.09 4.39
C GLU A 119 26.93 -20.80 4.67
N GLU A 120 26.20 -20.75 5.79
CA GLU A 120 25.23 -19.70 6.12
C GLU A 120 25.88 -18.32 6.20
N GLY A 121 27.01 -18.19 6.89
CA GLY A 121 27.71 -16.91 7.06
C GLY A 121 28.14 -16.27 5.72
N PRO A 122 29.02 -16.91 4.92
CA PRO A 122 29.46 -16.37 3.64
C PRO A 122 28.31 -16.14 2.67
N ALA A 123 27.34 -17.07 2.65
CA ALA A 123 26.26 -17.00 1.70
C ALA A 123 25.23 -15.92 2.11
N ALA A 124 25.02 -15.65 3.41
CA ALA A 124 24.17 -14.54 3.89
C ALA A 124 24.76 -13.19 3.51
N LEU A 125 26.07 -13.01 3.73
CA LEU A 125 26.79 -11.81 3.31
C LEU A 125 26.68 -11.56 1.79
N ALA A 126 26.75 -12.63 0.99
CA ALA A 126 26.58 -12.53 -0.47
C ALA A 126 25.17 -12.06 -0.87
N VAL A 127 24.13 -12.65 -0.27
CA VAL A 127 22.72 -12.27 -0.52
C VAL A 127 22.47 -10.82 -0.09
N ASP A 128 23.06 -10.37 1.02
CA ASP A 128 22.90 -9.00 1.51
C ASP A 128 23.59 -7.98 0.61
N GLY A 129 24.80 -8.30 0.15
CA GLY A 129 25.52 -7.50 -0.85
C GLY A 129 24.72 -7.35 -2.15
N GLU A 130 24.16 -8.46 -2.65
CA GLU A 130 23.32 -8.47 -3.85
C GLU A 130 22.03 -7.65 -3.64
N THR A 131 21.37 -7.84 -2.49
CA THR A 131 20.13 -7.13 -2.14
C THR A 131 20.36 -5.62 -2.04
N ARG A 132 21.41 -5.17 -1.34
CA ARG A 132 21.77 -3.73 -1.25
C ARG A 132 22.10 -3.14 -2.62
N SER A 133 22.80 -3.88 -3.47
CA SER A 133 23.09 -3.45 -4.85
C SER A 133 21.82 -3.30 -5.68
N LEU A 134 20.87 -4.25 -5.56
CA LEU A 134 19.58 -4.19 -6.23
C LEU A 134 18.73 -3.02 -5.73
N LEU A 135 18.65 -2.79 -4.42
CA LEU A 135 17.95 -1.65 -3.81
C LEU A 135 18.44 -0.31 -4.38
N LYS A 136 19.77 -0.10 -4.41
CA LYS A 136 20.38 1.11 -4.96
C LYS A 136 20.02 1.31 -6.44
N ARG A 137 20.02 0.24 -7.24
CA ARG A 137 19.62 0.29 -8.65
C ARG A 137 18.15 0.63 -8.81
N LEU A 138 17.25 -0.06 -8.11
CA LEU A 138 15.81 0.15 -8.20
C LEU A 138 15.40 1.56 -7.77
N ARG A 139 15.94 2.07 -6.66
CA ARG A 139 15.67 3.46 -6.22
C ARG A 139 16.12 4.50 -7.25
N ARG A 140 17.31 4.30 -7.84
CA ARG A 140 17.79 5.20 -8.90
C ARG A 140 16.86 5.20 -10.11
N GLN A 141 16.32 4.04 -10.50
CA GLN A 141 15.37 3.95 -11.62
C GLN A 141 14.01 4.57 -11.26
N ALA A 142 13.48 4.28 -10.07
CA ALA A 142 12.22 4.85 -9.60
C ALA A 142 12.28 6.38 -9.52
N ARG A 143 13.39 6.97 -9.08
CA ARG A 143 13.57 8.44 -9.05
C ARG A 143 13.72 9.06 -10.44
N ARG A 144 14.35 8.37 -11.40
CA ARG A 144 14.45 8.87 -12.78
C ARG A 144 13.08 8.92 -13.46
N TRP A 145 12.25 7.91 -13.19
CA TRP A 145 10.91 7.79 -13.76
C TRP A 145 9.95 8.90 -13.31
N GLU A 146 10.12 9.45 -12.10
CA GLU A 146 9.33 10.57 -11.58
C GLU A 146 9.32 11.79 -12.51
N ALA A 147 10.45 12.09 -13.16
CA ALA A 147 10.56 13.20 -14.09
C ALA A 147 9.72 13.00 -15.37
N ASP A 148 9.53 11.73 -15.78
CA ASP A 148 8.77 11.37 -16.98
C ASP A 148 7.26 11.35 -16.69
N LEU A 149 6.86 10.99 -15.47
CA LEU A 149 5.44 10.86 -15.07
C LEU A 149 4.68 12.18 -15.01
N LEU A 150 5.36 13.28 -14.71
CA LEU A 150 4.76 14.62 -14.70
C LEU A 150 4.22 15.06 -16.08
N GLN A 151 4.49 14.30 -17.14
CA GLN A 151 4.06 14.59 -18.51
C GLN A 151 2.90 13.72 -19.01
N SER A 152 2.44 12.71 -18.24
CA SER A 152 1.35 11.81 -18.67
C SER A 152 0.00 12.23 -18.08
N ALA A 153 -0.89 12.76 -18.92
CA ALA A 153 -2.20 13.30 -18.51
C ALA A 153 -3.36 12.28 -18.51
N GLU A 154 -3.15 11.05 -18.99
CA GLU A 154 -4.22 10.06 -19.23
C GLU A 154 -3.89 8.70 -18.60
N CYS A 155 -3.80 8.64 -17.28
CA CYS A 155 -3.54 7.38 -16.59
C CYS A 155 -4.77 6.93 -15.79
N ASP A 156 -5.09 5.64 -15.90
CA ASP A 156 -6.04 4.98 -15.01
C ASP A 156 -5.66 5.18 -13.53
N GLY A 157 -6.65 5.21 -12.64
CA GLY A 157 -6.41 5.27 -11.20
C GLY A 157 -5.83 3.95 -10.66
N LEU A 158 -5.01 4.03 -9.61
CA LEU A 158 -4.47 2.82 -8.94
C LEU A 158 -5.59 1.93 -8.37
N GLY A 159 -6.63 2.54 -7.79
CA GLY A 159 -7.72 1.84 -7.11
C GLY A 159 -8.38 0.78 -7.98
N PRO A 160 -8.94 1.14 -9.16
CA PRO A 160 -9.57 0.18 -10.05
C PRO A 160 -8.66 -0.95 -10.51
N ARG A 161 -7.39 -0.64 -10.82
CA ARG A 161 -6.44 -1.69 -11.22
C ARG A 161 -6.09 -2.63 -10.07
N LEU A 162 -5.94 -2.09 -8.85
CA LEU A 162 -5.67 -2.93 -7.68
C LEU A 162 -6.89 -3.80 -7.32
N ALA A 163 -8.11 -3.27 -7.47
CA ALA A 163 -9.34 -4.03 -7.29
C ALA A 163 -9.37 -5.25 -8.23
N GLU A 164 -9.16 -5.04 -9.53
CA GLU A 164 -9.09 -6.11 -10.53
C GLU A 164 -8.04 -7.18 -10.16
N LEU A 165 -6.84 -6.74 -9.76
CA LEU A 165 -5.76 -7.66 -9.36
C LEU A 165 -6.08 -8.45 -8.08
N LEU A 166 -6.79 -7.84 -7.12
CA LEU A 166 -7.22 -8.49 -5.89
C LEU A 166 -8.34 -9.49 -6.15
N ASP A 167 -9.30 -9.16 -7.02
CA ASP A 167 -10.35 -10.08 -7.45
C ASP A 167 -9.74 -11.30 -8.14
N GLU A 168 -8.87 -11.10 -9.14
CA GLU A 168 -8.17 -12.20 -9.84
C GLU A 168 -7.37 -13.09 -8.87
N ALA A 169 -6.61 -12.48 -7.95
CA ALA A 169 -5.80 -13.20 -6.99
C ALA A 169 -6.67 -13.92 -5.94
N GLY A 170 -7.80 -13.30 -5.56
CA GLY A 170 -8.79 -13.86 -4.65
C GLY A 170 -9.48 -15.08 -5.23
N GLU A 171 -9.95 -15.02 -6.49
CA GLU A 171 -10.52 -16.16 -7.19
C GLU A 171 -9.54 -17.34 -7.29
N GLN A 172 -8.28 -17.05 -7.65
CA GLN A 172 -7.23 -18.07 -7.69
C GLN A 172 -6.99 -18.70 -6.32
N LEU A 173 -6.92 -17.89 -5.25
CA LEU A 173 -6.78 -18.39 -3.89
C LEU A 173 -7.98 -19.25 -3.48
N MET A 174 -9.21 -18.81 -3.78
CA MET A 174 -10.42 -19.58 -3.46
C MET A 174 -10.43 -20.94 -4.16
N ALA A 175 -10.08 -21.00 -5.44
CA ALA A 175 -9.99 -22.26 -6.18
C ALA A 175 -8.96 -23.22 -5.57
N ARG A 176 -7.82 -22.70 -5.10
CA ARG A 176 -6.81 -23.52 -4.40
C ARG A 176 -7.25 -23.97 -3.01
N LEU A 177 -8.01 -23.16 -2.29
CA LEU A 177 -8.58 -23.53 -0.99
C LEU A 177 -9.65 -24.62 -1.13
N GLU A 178 -10.50 -24.53 -2.17
CA GLU A 178 -11.46 -25.58 -2.52
C GLU A 178 -10.73 -26.89 -2.87
N GLU A 179 -9.68 -26.80 -3.71
CA GLU A 179 -8.82 -27.95 -4.02
C GLU A 179 -8.16 -28.54 -2.77
N ALA A 180 -7.66 -27.71 -1.85
CA ALA A 180 -7.02 -28.16 -0.62
C ALA A 180 -7.99 -28.86 0.33
N ARG A 181 -9.24 -28.37 0.39
CA ARG A 181 -10.31 -28.98 1.19
C ARG A 181 -10.69 -30.35 0.63
N ASP A 182 -10.82 -30.46 -0.69
CA ASP A 182 -11.30 -31.67 -1.35
C ASP A 182 -10.17 -32.72 -1.51
N ARG A 183 -8.93 -32.27 -1.69
CA ARG A 183 -7.72 -33.09 -1.91
C ARG A 183 -6.52 -32.44 -1.22
N PRO A 184 -6.29 -32.70 0.08
CA PRO A 184 -5.18 -32.11 0.83
C PRO A 184 -3.83 -32.75 0.45
N GLN A 185 -3.33 -32.45 -0.74
CA GLN A 185 -2.03 -32.92 -1.26
C GLN A 185 -0.90 -31.89 -1.05
N PRO A 186 0.36 -32.33 -0.88
CA PRO A 186 1.50 -31.45 -0.65
C PRO A 186 1.65 -30.29 -1.65
N GLU A 187 1.40 -30.53 -2.92
CA GLU A 187 1.51 -29.54 -4.00
C GLU A 187 0.47 -28.42 -3.82
N VAL A 188 -0.71 -28.79 -3.32
CA VAL A 188 -1.82 -27.86 -3.10
C VAL A 188 -1.49 -26.91 -1.94
N ALA A 189 -0.84 -27.39 -0.88
CA ALA A 189 -0.41 -26.54 0.24
C ALA A 189 0.51 -25.39 -0.23
N SER A 190 1.45 -25.69 -1.11
CA SER A 190 2.36 -24.70 -1.68
C SER A 190 1.61 -23.70 -2.56
N ALA A 191 0.67 -24.18 -3.40
CA ALA A 191 -0.15 -23.32 -4.24
C ALA A 191 -1.08 -22.40 -3.44
N VAL A 192 -1.68 -22.88 -2.35
CA VAL A 192 -2.46 -22.05 -1.42
C VAL A 192 -1.57 -20.97 -0.79
N PHE A 193 -0.38 -21.34 -0.32
CA PHE A 193 0.56 -20.38 0.28
C PHE A 193 1.01 -19.30 -0.71
N GLU A 194 1.26 -19.65 -1.96
CA GLU A 194 1.58 -18.68 -3.02
C GLU A 194 0.42 -17.73 -3.30
N GLY A 195 -0.81 -18.26 -3.44
CA GLY A 195 -2.02 -17.45 -3.62
C GLY A 195 -2.25 -16.50 -2.44
N LEU A 196 -2.07 -17.00 -1.21
CA LEU A 196 -2.20 -16.23 0.02
C LEU A 196 -1.22 -15.06 0.05
N ASN A 197 0.07 -15.31 -0.20
CA ASN A 197 1.08 -14.25 -0.25
C ASN A 197 0.80 -13.24 -1.35
N ARG A 198 0.25 -13.67 -2.49
CA ARG A 198 -0.12 -12.76 -3.57
C ARG A 198 -1.22 -11.78 -3.13
N VAL A 199 -2.29 -12.27 -2.51
CA VAL A 199 -3.37 -11.41 -1.98
C VAL A 199 -2.84 -10.48 -0.89
N MET A 200 -2.07 -11.00 0.08
CA MET A 200 -1.47 -10.19 1.15
C MET A 200 -0.55 -9.09 0.60
N ALA A 201 0.28 -9.40 -0.39
CA ALA A 201 1.21 -8.44 -0.99
C ALA A 201 0.50 -7.31 -1.75
N LEU A 202 -0.61 -7.63 -2.43
CA LEU A 202 -1.43 -6.64 -3.13
C LEU A 202 -2.23 -5.77 -2.15
N ALA A 203 -2.74 -6.35 -1.07
CA ALA A 203 -3.54 -5.64 -0.06
C ALA A 203 -2.71 -4.74 0.86
N ARG A 204 -1.47 -5.13 1.17
CA ARG A 204 -0.61 -4.46 2.17
C ARG A 204 -0.47 -2.94 1.99
N PRO A 205 -0.20 -2.38 0.80
CA PRO A 205 0.02 -0.94 0.64
C PRO A 205 -1.19 -0.08 1.04
N ALA A 206 -2.39 -0.63 0.91
CA ALA A 206 -3.63 0.09 1.23
C ALA A 206 -4.17 -0.26 2.63
N ALA A 207 -3.61 -1.27 3.30
CA ALA A 207 -4.10 -1.77 4.60
C ALA A 207 -3.91 -0.79 5.76
N GLU A 208 -2.95 0.13 5.68
CA GLU A 208 -2.80 1.20 6.68
C GLU A 208 -3.91 2.25 6.59
N HIS A 209 -4.55 2.38 5.42
CA HIS A 209 -5.45 3.49 5.11
C HIS A 209 -6.93 3.10 5.02
N ALA A 210 -7.24 1.82 4.81
CA ALA A 210 -8.61 1.33 4.77
C ALA A 210 -8.88 0.29 5.88
N PRO A 211 -9.82 0.55 6.81
CA PRO A 211 -10.21 -0.42 7.84
C PRO A 211 -10.66 -1.77 7.30
N SER A 212 -11.33 -1.80 6.13
CA SER A 212 -11.76 -3.03 5.44
C SER A 212 -10.57 -3.93 5.10
N LEU A 213 -9.48 -3.34 4.60
CA LEU A 213 -8.25 -4.06 4.28
C LEU A 213 -7.54 -4.61 5.52
N ARG A 214 -7.61 -3.91 6.67
CA ARG A 214 -7.08 -4.45 7.92
C ARG A 214 -7.78 -5.74 8.32
N GLY A 215 -9.12 -5.76 8.28
CA GLY A 215 -9.89 -6.97 8.57
C GLY A 215 -9.62 -8.12 7.58
N LEU A 216 -9.34 -7.80 6.31
CA LEU A 216 -8.87 -8.79 5.34
C LEU A 216 -7.48 -9.33 5.73
N MET A 217 -6.51 -8.47 6.06
CA MET A 217 -5.16 -8.89 6.45
C MET A 217 -5.14 -9.77 7.70
N GLU A 218 -6.00 -9.49 8.68
CA GLU A 218 -6.20 -10.36 9.85
C GLU A 218 -6.69 -11.74 9.43
N SER A 219 -7.71 -11.81 8.57
CA SER A 219 -8.26 -13.08 8.06
C SER A 219 -7.22 -13.90 7.27
N LEU A 220 -6.40 -13.23 6.46
CA LEU A 220 -5.30 -13.86 5.72
C LEU A 220 -4.19 -14.35 6.65
N SER A 221 -3.89 -13.62 7.73
CA SER A 221 -2.92 -14.05 8.75
C SER A 221 -3.41 -15.27 9.54
N ASP A 222 -4.70 -15.34 9.86
CA ASP A 222 -5.31 -16.52 10.49
C ASP A 222 -5.22 -17.73 9.56
N LEU A 223 -5.55 -17.56 8.27
CA LEU A 223 -5.39 -18.61 7.26
C LEU A 223 -3.93 -19.08 7.15
N ARG A 224 -2.97 -18.14 7.14
CA ARG A 224 -1.53 -18.46 7.13
C ARG A 224 -1.15 -19.33 8.32
N SER A 225 -1.63 -18.97 9.51
CA SER A 225 -1.33 -19.68 10.76
C SER A 225 -1.87 -21.11 10.75
N LEU A 226 -3.04 -21.34 10.13
CA LEU A 226 -3.60 -22.67 9.94
C LEU A 226 -2.82 -23.50 8.91
N LEU A 227 -2.30 -22.86 7.86
CA LEU A 227 -1.55 -23.53 6.78
C LEU A 227 -0.10 -23.88 7.18
N GLN A 228 0.51 -23.09 8.06
CA GLN A 228 1.93 -23.18 8.38
C GLN A 228 2.39 -24.59 8.82
N PRO A 229 1.69 -25.32 9.72
CA PRO A 229 2.14 -26.66 10.14
C PRO A 229 2.17 -27.66 8.98
N TRP A 230 1.21 -27.55 8.05
CA TRP A 230 1.16 -28.41 6.87
C TRP A 230 2.30 -28.07 5.90
N LEU A 231 2.50 -26.79 5.61
CA LEU A 231 3.55 -26.30 4.72
C LEU A 231 4.95 -26.64 5.23
N ALA A 232 5.18 -26.54 6.54
CA ALA A 232 6.45 -26.87 7.19
C ALA A 232 6.87 -28.32 6.92
N LEU A 233 5.93 -29.26 7.05
CA LEU A 233 6.18 -30.68 6.82
C LEU A 233 6.44 -30.99 5.33
N VAL A 234 5.65 -30.39 4.44
CA VAL A 234 5.81 -30.54 2.98
C VAL A 234 7.18 -30.03 2.53
N ARG A 235 7.56 -28.82 2.94
CA ARG A 235 8.85 -28.21 2.58
C ARG A 235 10.01 -28.97 3.17
N SER A 236 9.92 -29.35 4.44
CA SER A 236 10.97 -30.12 5.11
C SER A 236 11.22 -31.46 4.41
N GLY A 237 10.16 -32.20 4.06
CA GLY A 237 10.26 -33.44 3.31
C GLY A 237 10.97 -33.25 1.97
N ALA A 238 10.55 -32.26 1.18
CA ALA A 238 11.13 -31.98 -0.14
C ALA A 238 12.61 -31.56 -0.07
N VAL A 239 13.00 -30.73 0.92
CA VAL A 239 14.40 -30.35 1.12
C VAL A 239 15.25 -31.56 1.45
N LEU A 240 14.82 -32.38 2.41
CA LEU A 240 15.57 -33.57 2.83
C LEU A 240 15.66 -34.62 1.71
N GLU A 241 14.60 -34.79 0.92
CA GLU A 241 14.62 -35.67 -0.25
C GLU A 241 15.65 -35.22 -1.28
N ARG A 242 15.68 -33.92 -1.61
CA ARG A 242 16.70 -33.35 -2.51
C ARG A 242 18.11 -33.64 -1.98
N MET A 243 18.35 -33.49 -0.68
CA MET A 243 19.66 -33.76 -0.08
C MET A 243 20.06 -35.24 -0.13
N VAL A 244 19.11 -36.16 0.06
CA VAL A 244 19.38 -37.60 -0.03
C VAL A 244 19.67 -38.01 -1.48
N MET A 245 18.98 -37.41 -2.46
CA MET A 245 19.09 -37.75 -3.87
C MET A 245 20.29 -37.11 -4.58
N THR A 246 20.69 -35.90 -4.20
CA THR A 246 21.78 -35.16 -4.87
C THR A 246 23.14 -35.35 -4.20
N ASP A 247 23.57 -36.62 -4.06
CA ASP A 247 24.81 -37.09 -3.37
C ASP A 247 26.14 -36.34 -3.73
N ASP A 248 26.09 -35.39 -4.67
CA ASP A 248 27.21 -34.82 -5.40
C ASP A 248 27.28 -33.28 -5.44
N GLN A 249 26.28 -32.52 -4.96
CA GLN A 249 26.24 -31.06 -5.23
C GLN A 249 26.40 -30.11 -4.04
N ARG A 250 26.34 -30.57 -2.79
CA ARG A 250 26.78 -29.77 -1.63
C ARG A 250 27.94 -30.49 -0.92
N PRO A 251 29.18 -29.98 -1.02
CA PRO A 251 30.38 -30.71 -0.60
C PRO A 251 30.58 -30.89 0.92
N THR A 252 29.59 -30.55 1.75
CA THR A 252 29.83 -30.24 3.18
C THR A 252 29.33 -31.29 4.18
N ALA A 253 28.42 -32.20 3.81
CA ALA A 253 28.00 -33.29 4.71
C ALA A 253 28.03 -34.65 4.01
N SER A 254 29.16 -35.37 4.10
CA SER A 254 29.19 -36.79 3.76
C SER A 254 28.33 -37.57 4.76
N LEU A 255 27.08 -37.85 4.38
CA LEU A 255 26.18 -38.65 5.19
C LEU A 255 26.57 -40.13 5.09
N SER A 256 26.72 -40.78 6.23
CA SER A 256 26.89 -42.24 6.27
C SER A 256 25.68 -42.94 5.66
N VAL A 257 25.86 -44.17 5.15
CA VAL A 257 24.75 -45.00 4.64
C VAL A 257 23.63 -45.13 5.67
N ALA A 258 23.98 -45.33 6.95
CA ALA A 258 23.02 -45.42 8.04
C ALA A 258 22.27 -44.10 8.28
N GLY A 259 22.94 -42.95 8.09
CA GLY A 259 22.32 -41.62 8.15
C GLY A 259 21.35 -41.38 7.00
N LYS A 260 21.72 -41.73 5.77
CA LYS A 260 20.83 -41.66 4.59
C LYS A 260 19.57 -42.51 4.79
N THR A 261 19.71 -43.76 5.24
CA THR A 261 18.57 -44.63 5.54
C THR A 261 17.69 -44.09 6.67
N ALA A 262 18.28 -43.44 7.68
CA ALA A 262 17.51 -42.81 8.76
C ALA A 262 16.72 -41.59 8.26
N LEU A 263 17.32 -40.76 7.39
CA LEU A 263 16.64 -39.62 6.77
C LEU A 263 15.52 -40.05 5.83
N GLN A 264 15.71 -41.10 5.02
CA GLN A 264 14.64 -41.66 4.18
C GLN A 264 13.43 -42.09 5.02
N ALA A 265 13.66 -42.82 6.12
CA ALA A 265 12.60 -43.20 7.02
C ALA A 265 11.93 -41.98 7.69
N PHE A 266 12.65 -40.87 7.86
CA PHE A 266 12.08 -39.63 8.37
C PHE A 266 11.27 -38.85 7.32
N ILE A 267 11.69 -38.85 6.06
CA ILE A 267 10.93 -38.28 4.95
C ILE A 267 9.56 -38.97 4.84
N GLU A 268 9.51 -40.30 4.94
CA GLU A 268 8.24 -41.06 4.99
C GLU A 268 7.34 -40.68 6.17
N VAL A 269 7.93 -40.30 7.31
CA VAL A 269 7.18 -39.79 8.47
C VAL A 269 6.67 -38.37 8.18
N CYS A 270 7.48 -37.50 7.57
CA CYS A 270 7.06 -36.16 7.16
C CYS A 270 5.88 -36.22 6.19
N SER A 271 5.92 -37.09 5.18
CA SER A 271 4.83 -37.25 4.21
C SER A 271 3.52 -37.68 4.89
N ARG A 272 3.56 -38.69 5.77
CA ARG A 272 2.36 -39.13 6.52
C ARG A 272 1.83 -38.05 7.47
N ASN A 273 2.74 -37.33 8.14
CA ASN A 273 2.34 -36.23 9.01
C ASN A 273 1.79 -35.05 8.21
N ALA A 274 2.30 -34.80 7.00
CA ALA A 274 1.80 -33.76 6.11
C ALA A 274 0.39 -34.09 5.63
N GLU A 275 0.09 -35.34 5.28
CA GLU A 275 -1.27 -35.80 4.98
C GLU A 275 -2.21 -35.51 6.17
N GLY A 276 -1.84 -35.93 7.39
CA GLY A 276 -2.63 -35.66 8.58
C GLY A 276 -2.76 -34.17 8.93
N ALA A 277 -1.76 -33.35 8.63
CA ALA A 277 -1.84 -31.89 8.79
C ALA A 277 -2.76 -31.25 7.73
N GLY A 278 -2.74 -31.76 6.50
CA GLY A 278 -3.66 -31.39 5.43
C GLY A 278 -5.11 -31.71 5.78
N ASP A 279 -5.38 -32.90 6.33
CA ASP A 279 -6.72 -33.27 6.81
C ASP A 279 -7.21 -32.36 7.95
N LYS A 280 -6.30 -31.99 8.86
CA LYS A 280 -6.61 -31.01 9.93
C LYS A 280 -6.89 -29.63 9.37
N PHE A 281 -6.14 -29.19 8.35
CA PHE A 281 -6.39 -27.94 7.66
C PHE A 281 -7.77 -27.97 6.98
N ALA A 282 -8.05 -28.99 6.17
CA ALA A 282 -9.32 -29.17 5.45
C ALA A 282 -10.53 -29.19 6.40
N SER A 283 -10.42 -29.87 7.54
CA SER A 283 -11.49 -29.89 8.56
C SER A 283 -11.63 -28.58 9.35
N SER A 284 -10.55 -27.81 9.50
CA SER A 284 -10.57 -26.49 10.18
C SER A 284 -11.04 -25.35 9.27
N TRP A 285 -11.00 -25.55 7.95
CA TRP A 285 -11.37 -24.56 6.95
C TRP A 285 -12.76 -24.85 6.37
N SER A 286 -13.80 -24.41 7.08
CA SER A 286 -15.20 -24.61 6.71
C SER A 286 -15.65 -23.74 5.53
N ASP A 287 -16.75 -24.15 4.88
CA ASP A 287 -17.42 -23.39 3.82
C ASP A 287 -17.76 -21.96 4.26
N SER A 288 -18.17 -21.77 5.51
CA SER A 288 -18.45 -20.46 6.07
C SER A 288 -17.23 -19.55 6.10
N ARG A 289 -16.06 -20.05 6.55
CA ARG A 289 -14.80 -19.27 6.57
C ARG A 289 -14.35 -18.90 5.16
N MET A 290 -14.54 -19.80 4.20
CA MET A 290 -14.23 -19.55 2.80
C MET A 290 -15.15 -18.47 2.20
N GLN A 291 -16.45 -18.54 2.47
CA GLN A 291 -17.43 -17.52 2.05
C GLN A 291 -17.13 -16.17 2.69
N ASP A 292 -16.81 -16.14 3.98
CA ASP A 292 -16.44 -14.91 4.70
C ASP A 292 -15.17 -14.27 4.12
N LEU A 293 -14.14 -15.06 3.83
CA LEU A 293 -12.91 -14.56 3.20
C LEU A 293 -13.19 -14.05 1.78
N ARG A 294 -13.98 -14.76 0.98
CA ARG A 294 -14.39 -14.35 -0.36
C ARG A 294 -15.15 -13.01 -0.32
N ALA A 295 -16.12 -12.89 0.58
CA ALA A 295 -16.88 -11.65 0.76
C ALA A 295 -15.96 -10.48 1.15
N ARG A 296 -15.01 -10.68 2.07
CA ARG A 296 -14.05 -9.63 2.46
C ARG A 296 -13.15 -9.18 1.31
N ILE A 297 -12.69 -10.11 0.47
CA ILE A 297 -11.90 -9.74 -0.72
C ILE A 297 -12.75 -8.91 -1.68
N ALA A 298 -13.98 -9.35 -1.95
CA ALA A 298 -14.90 -8.62 -2.83
C ALA A 298 -15.27 -7.24 -2.28
N ASP A 299 -15.55 -7.12 -0.98
CA ASP A 299 -15.85 -5.85 -0.31
C ASP A 299 -14.66 -4.88 -0.41
N VAL A 300 -13.44 -5.39 -0.23
CA VAL A 300 -12.22 -4.60 -0.41
C VAL A 300 -12.07 -4.15 -1.85
N ALA A 301 -12.23 -5.04 -2.84
CA ALA A 301 -12.12 -4.69 -4.25
C ALA A 301 -13.20 -3.66 -4.66
N ALA A 302 -14.43 -3.81 -4.18
CA ALA A 302 -15.50 -2.83 -4.36
C ALA A 302 -15.12 -1.47 -3.76
N SER A 303 -14.59 -1.44 -2.53
CA SER A 303 -14.16 -0.19 -1.88
C SER A 303 -13.00 0.52 -2.59
N LEU A 304 -12.16 -0.22 -3.33
CA LEU A 304 -11.08 0.34 -4.14
C LEU A 304 -11.59 0.88 -5.50
N ASN A 305 -12.70 0.34 -6.00
CA ASN A 305 -13.40 0.83 -7.18
C ASN A 305 -14.26 2.05 -6.88
N ASP A 306 -14.76 2.17 -5.65
CA ASP A 306 -15.47 3.36 -5.16
C ASP A 306 -14.50 4.54 -5.18
N ARG A 307 -14.52 5.28 -6.29
CA ARG A 307 -13.87 6.58 -6.36
C ARG A 307 -14.53 7.44 -5.29
N PRO A 308 -13.76 8.15 -4.42
CA PRO A 308 -14.36 9.27 -3.73
C PRO A 308 -15.01 10.16 -4.81
N PRO A 309 -16.22 10.71 -4.56
CA PRO A 309 -16.85 11.60 -5.52
C PRO A 309 -15.82 12.66 -5.93
N PRO A 310 -15.72 13.01 -7.24
CA PRO A 310 -14.76 14.01 -7.67
C PRO A 310 -14.89 15.23 -6.75
N GLU A 311 -13.78 15.76 -6.25
CA GLU A 311 -13.86 16.94 -5.39
C GLU A 311 -14.58 18.05 -6.15
N ALA A 312 -15.44 18.77 -5.44
CA ALA A 312 -16.16 19.88 -6.02
C ALA A 312 -15.16 20.93 -6.52
N THR A 313 -15.24 21.30 -7.79
CA THR A 313 -14.27 22.23 -8.41
C THR A 313 -14.74 23.66 -8.18
N GLU A 314 -13.93 24.50 -7.54
CA GLU A 314 -14.22 25.94 -7.47
C GLU A 314 -13.83 26.62 -8.79
N ARG A 315 -14.71 27.45 -9.35
CA ARG A 315 -14.40 28.36 -10.47
C ARG A 315 -14.40 29.79 -9.98
N ILE A 316 -13.34 30.51 -10.34
CA ILE A 316 -13.13 31.91 -9.99
C ILE A 316 -13.14 32.76 -11.28
N TYR A 317 -13.96 33.80 -11.27
CA TYR A 317 -14.14 34.71 -12.40
C TYR A 317 -13.86 36.16 -11.98
N PRO A 318 -12.87 36.84 -12.57
CA PRO A 318 -12.68 38.26 -12.36
C PRO A 318 -13.81 39.08 -13.00
N LEU A 319 -14.32 40.08 -12.26
CA LEU A 319 -15.38 40.97 -12.71
C LEU A 319 -14.86 42.40 -12.93
N LYS A 320 -15.32 43.02 -14.00
CA LYS A 320 -14.99 44.42 -14.37
C LYS A 320 -15.46 45.44 -13.33
N ARG A 321 -16.58 45.14 -12.66
CA ARG A 321 -17.26 46.00 -11.67
C ARG A 321 -18.35 45.19 -10.96
N MET A 322 -18.80 45.70 -9.81
CA MET A 322 -19.86 45.07 -9.02
C MET A 322 -21.14 44.91 -9.86
N PRO A 323 -21.66 43.68 -10.02
CA PRO A 323 -22.94 43.46 -10.70
C PRO A 323 -24.11 43.98 -9.85
N ARG A 324 -25.22 44.27 -10.53
CA ARG A 324 -26.49 44.50 -9.82
C ARG A 324 -27.01 43.13 -9.38
N LEU A 325 -26.79 42.79 -8.12
CA LEU A 325 -27.21 41.51 -7.54
C LEU A 325 -28.75 41.39 -7.53
N PRO A 326 -29.29 40.15 -7.62
CA PRO A 326 -30.69 39.87 -7.34
C PRO A 326 -31.12 40.34 -5.94
N GLU A 327 -32.42 40.43 -5.66
CA GLU A 327 -32.91 40.91 -4.35
C GLU A 327 -32.63 39.94 -3.18
N CYS A 328 -32.45 38.65 -3.49
CA CYS A 328 -32.19 37.60 -2.50
C CYS A 328 -30.69 37.27 -2.45
N PHE A 329 -29.92 38.02 -1.66
CA PHE A 329 -28.54 37.67 -1.32
C PHE A 329 -28.30 37.77 0.19
N THR A 330 -27.31 37.01 0.66
CA THR A 330 -26.77 37.18 2.01
C THR A 330 -25.41 37.85 1.91
N MET A 331 -25.14 38.84 2.76
CA MET A 331 -23.84 39.52 2.81
C MET A 331 -23.13 39.19 4.11
N CYS A 332 -21.85 38.84 4.01
CA CYS A 332 -20.95 38.75 5.14
C CYS A 332 -19.67 39.57 4.93
N GLU A 333 -19.21 40.20 6.01
CA GLU A 333 -17.87 40.78 6.07
C GLU A 333 -16.88 39.68 6.43
N VAL A 334 -15.85 39.51 5.60
CA VAL A 334 -14.81 38.50 5.77
C VAL A 334 -13.47 39.20 5.93
N HIS A 335 -12.75 38.84 6.99
CA HIS A 335 -11.33 39.17 7.13
C HIS A 335 -10.56 37.87 7.07
N GLU A 336 -9.56 37.78 6.19
CA GLU A 336 -8.78 36.56 6.04
C GLU A 336 -7.31 36.84 5.75
N GLY A 337 -6.46 35.88 6.05
CA GLY A 337 -5.03 36.01 5.86
C GLY A 337 -4.32 34.67 5.89
N TRP A 338 -3.14 34.64 5.29
CA TRP A 338 -2.27 33.47 5.24
C TRP A 338 -1.03 33.73 6.08
N ILE A 339 -0.63 32.70 6.83
CA ILE A 339 0.63 32.64 7.57
C ILE A 339 1.48 31.59 6.87
N ASP A 340 2.56 32.05 6.25
CA ASP A 340 3.47 31.19 5.52
C ASP A 340 4.29 30.31 6.47
N GLY A 341 4.37 29.02 6.16
CA GLY A 341 5.29 28.09 6.80
C GLY A 341 5.96 27.18 5.76
N GLU A 342 7.05 26.52 6.14
CA GLU A 342 7.80 25.68 5.19
C GLU A 342 7.09 24.37 4.82
N LYS A 343 6.21 23.88 5.70
CA LYS A 343 5.50 22.60 5.56
C LYS A 343 4.02 22.67 5.85
N ILE A 344 3.63 23.72 6.58
CA ILE A 344 2.27 23.98 7.03
C ILE A 344 1.96 25.38 6.57
N HIS A 345 0.93 25.52 5.77
CA HIS A 345 0.36 26.82 5.43
C HIS A 345 -0.91 26.98 6.25
N GLU A 346 -1.00 28.10 6.96
CA GLU A 346 -2.12 28.36 7.86
C GLU A 346 -2.96 29.51 7.29
N HIS A 347 -4.24 29.27 7.08
CA HIS A 347 -5.22 30.27 6.63
C HIS A 347 -6.17 30.56 7.78
N ILE A 348 -6.27 31.83 8.18
CA ILE A 348 -7.19 32.26 9.23
C ILE A 348 -8.25 33.16 8.65
N ARG A 349 -9.48 33.01 9.12
CA ARG A 349 -10.65 33.72 8.60
C ARG A 349 -11.59 34.12 9.73
N SER A 350 -12.07 35.35 9.71
CA SER A 350 -13.22 35.79 10.52
C SER A 350 -14.37 36.20 9.63
N GLU A 351 -15.57 35.79 9.97
CA GLU A 351 -16.79 36.10 9.21
C GLU A 351 -17.83 36.76 10.11
N ARG A 352 -18.50 37.79 9.59
CA ARG A 352 -19.60 38.47 10.27
C ARG A 352 -20.75 38.73 9.29
N GLU A 353 -21.88 38.09 9.53
CA GLU A 353 -23.16 38.44 8.89
C GLU A 353 -23.71 39.75 9.48
N ALA A 354 -24.60 40.44 8.75
CA ALA A 354 -25.10 41.78 9.10
C ALA A 354 -25.56 41.91 10.58
N ASP A 355 -26.33 40.93 11.06
CA ASP A 355 -26.88 40.90 12.43
C ASP A 355 -26.35 39.71 13.27
N GLY A 356 -25.31 39.02 12.78
CA GLY A 356 -24.79 37.79 13.38
C GLY A 356 -23.57 37.99 14.29
N PRO A 357 -23.29 37.03 15.20
CA PRO A 357 -22.02 37.00 15.92
C PRO A 357 -20.86 36.77 14.94
N ARG A 358 -19.70 37.37 15.23
CA ARG A 358 -18.49 37.10 14.46
C ARG A 358 -17.97 35.69 14.78
N ARG A 359 -17.67 34.91 13.75
CA ARG A 359 -17.08 33.57 13.87
C ARG A 359 -15.65 33.60 13.36
N PHE A 360 -14.80 32.75 13.92
CA PHE A 360 -13.37 32.68 13.61
C PHE A 360 -12.97 31.25 13.28
N TYR A 361 -12.19 31.11 12.22
CA TYR A 361 -11.79 29.83 11.65
C TYR A 361 -10.29 29.82 11.43
N ARG A 362 -9.71 28.63 11.55
CA ARG A 362 -8.34 28.32 11.15
C ARG A 362 -8.36 27.10 10.25
N ARG A 363 -7.66 27.17 9.13
CA ARG A 363 -7.40 26.05 8.25
C ARG A 363 -5.90 25.79 8.17
N LEU A 364 -5.50 24.55 8.40
CA LEU A 364 -4.11 24.09 8.27
C LEU A 364 -4.01 23.23 7.02
N ALA A 365 -3.18 23.62 6.07
CA ALA A 365 -2.83 22.82 4.89
C ALA A 365 -1.44 22.22 5.06
N LEU A 366 -1.34 20.89 4.95
CA LEU A 366 -0.10 20.13 5.09
C LEU A 366 0.50 19.81 3.72
N GLY A 367 1.77 20.20 3.52
CA GLY A 367 2.58 19.87 2.34
C GLY A 367 2.65 20.97 1.27
N THR A 368 3.62 20.84 0.36
CA THR A 368 3.80 21.72 -0.80
C THR A 368 3.23 21.03 -2.06
N GLY A 369 2.07 21.46 -2.55
CA GLY A 369 1.46 20.98 -3.81
C GLY A 369 0.04 20.38 -3.67
N THR A 370 -0.66 20.28 -4.79
CA THR A 370 -2.07 19.84 -4.88
C THR A 370 -2.19 18.32 -5.04
N PRO A 371 -3.12 17.64 -4.34
CA PRO A 371 -3.98 18.16 -3.28
C PRO A 371 -3.28 18.14 -1.90
N ALA A 372 -3.27 19.29 -1.23
CA ALA A 372 -2.82 19.41 0.16
C ALA A 372 -3.96 18.93 1.09
N VAL A 373 -3.64 18.09 2.07
CA VAL A 373 -4.60 17.73 3.12
C VAL A 373 -4.85 18.98 3.96
N SER A 374 -6.10 19.44 4.02
CA SER A 374 -6.49 20.59 4.83
C SER A 374 -7.47 20.22 5.92
N VAL A 375 -7.30 20.81 7.10
CA VAL A 375 -8.22 20.68 8.25
C VAL A 375 -8.66 22.08 8.65
N GLU A 376 -9.97 22.33 8.68
CA GLU A 376 -10.55 23.57 9.17
C GLU A 376 -11.19 23.35 10.55
N GLU A 377 -10.96 24.28 11.47
CA GLU A 377 -11.55 24.29 12.80
C GLU A 377 -12.04 25.69 13.20
N THR A 378 -13.03 25.74 14.10
CA THR A 378 -13.44 26.99 14.73
C THR A 378 -12.50 27.31 15.89
N ILE A 379 -12.01 28.55 15.93
CA ILE A 379 -11.08 29.03 16.96
C ILE A 379 -11.71 30.16 17.78
N PRO A 380 -11.26 30.39 19.03
CA PRO A 380 -11.71 31.53 19.80
C PRO A 380 -11.09 32.85 19.28
N GLU A 381 -11.73 33.98 19.60
CA GLU A 381 -11.34 35.31 19.09
C GLU A 381 -9.93 35.74 19.52
N ASP A 382 -9.52 35.40 20.75
CA ASP A 382 -8.20 35.70 21.30
C ASP A 382 -7.08 34.99 20.52
N LEU A 383 -7.28 33.72 20.15
CA LEU A 383 -6.37 32.99 19.27
C LEU A 383 -6.32 33.62 17.88
N PHE A 384 -7.48 33.96 17.29
CA PHE A 384 -7.50 34.63 15.97
C PHE A 384 -6.72 35.95 16.00
N ARG A 385 -6.91 36.79 17.02
CA ARG A 385 -6.18 38.06 17.15
C ARG A 385 -4.67 37.84 17.24
N THR A 386 -4.26 36.83 18.01
CA THR A 386 -2.84 36.46 18.13
C THR A 386 -2.27 36.01 16.78
N LEU A 387 -2.98 35.17 16.04
CA LEU A 387 -2.54 34.69 14.72
C LEU A 387 -2.58 35.80 13.67
N TRP A 388 -3.52 36.74 13.78
CA TRP A 388 -3.65 37.87 12.86
C TRP A 388 -2.44 38.80 12.87
N ASP A 389 -1.73 38.92 14.00
CA ASP A 389 -0.48 39.69 14.08
C ASP A 389 0.62 39.08 13.18
N TYR A 390 0.58 37.76 12.92
CA TYR A 390 1.53 37.06 12.03
C TYR A 390 1.15 37.12 10.54
N VAL A 391 -0.11 37.39 10.21
CA VAL A 391 -0.56 37.62 8.82
C VAL A 391 0.10 38.89 8.23
N GLY A 392 0.41 39.88 9.08
CA GLY A 392 1.04 41.12 8.65
C GLY A 392 0.21 41.88 7.60
N SER A 393 0.88 42.39 6.57
CA SER A 393 0.22 43.16 5.50
C SER A 393 -0.47 42.29 4.44
N ALA A 394 -0.41 40.96 4.54
CA ALA A 394 -1.05 40.06 3.59
C ALA A 394 -2.55 39.85 3.84
N GLY A 395 -3.07 40.36 4.96
CA GLY A 395 -4.46 40.24 5.32
C GLY A 395 -5.38 41.00 4.38
N VAL A 396 -6.51 40.37 4.03
CA VAL A 396 -7.53 40.89 3.13
C VAL A 396 -8.82 41.15 3.90
N LYS A 397 -9.53 42.20 3.51
CA LYS A 397 -10.92 42.45 3.92
C LYS A 397 -11.81 42.46 2.69
N ARG A 398 -12.88 41.68 2.71
CA ARG A 398 -13.87 41.63 1.63
C ARG A 398 -15.29 41.58 2.16
N ARG A 399 -16.23 42.04 1.34
CA ARG A 399 -17.65 41.68 1.48
C ARG A 399 -17.93 40.54 0.53
N CYS A 400 -18.42 39.43 1.07
CA CYS A 400 -18.86 38.28 0.28
C CYS A 400 -20.38 38.31 0.21
N TYR A 401 -20.92 38.35 -1.01
CA TYR A 401 -22.34 38.30 -1.29
C TYR A 401 -22.69 36.93 -1.86
N LYS A 402 -23.47 36.14 -1.13
CA LYS A 402 -23.93 34.82 -1.56
C LYS A 402 -25.28 34.95 -2.25
N VAL A 403 -25.33 34.52 -3.51
CA VAL A 403 -26.51 34.57 -4.38
C VAL A 403 -26.85 33.16 -4.81
N GLU A 404 -28.04 32.70 -4.44
CA GLU A 404 -28.56 31.40 -4.89
C GLU A 404 -29.13 31.54 -6.32
N GLU A 405 -28.60 30.75 -7.27
CA GLU A 405 -29.11 30.68 -8.64
C GLU A 405 -29.26 29.21 -9.05
N GLY A 406 -30.51 28.73 -9.05
CA GLY A 406 -30.81 27.32 -9.33
C GLY A 406 -30.25 26.41 -8.25
N ALA A 407 -29.34 25.50 -8.62
CA ALA A 407 -28.67 24.57 -7.70
C ALA A 407 -27.26 25.03 -7.29
N LEU A 408 -26.82 26.21 -7.75
CA LEU A 408 -25.50 26.74 -7.49
C LEU A 408 -25.60 27.99 -6.61
N THR A 409 -24.67 28.10 -5.66
CA THR A 409 -24.47 29.32 -4.88
C THR A 409 -23.27 30.08 -5.45
N TRP A 410 -23.51 31.30 -5.91
CA TRP A 410 -22.46 32.21 -6.38
C TRP A 410 -22.02 33.11 -5.24
N GLU A 411 -20.71 33.14 -4.96
CA GLU A 411 -20.10 34.07 -4.02
C GLU A 411 -19.45 35.23 -4.78
N ILE A 412 -19.95 36.45 -4.60
CA ILE A 412 -19.35 37.66 -5.17
C ILE A 412 -18.52 38.32 -4.08
N ASP A 413 -17.21 38.39 -4.26
CA ASP A 413 -16.32 39.06 -3.33
C ASP A 413 -15.97 40.45 -3.82
N GLU A 414 -16.31 41.45 -3.01
CA GLU A 414 -15.83 42.82 -3.15
C GLU A 414 -14.69 43.05 -2.17
N TYR A 415 -13.46 43.13 -2.68
CA TYR A 415 -12.29 43.40 -1.86
C TYR A 415 -12.29 44.89 -1.48
N LEU A 416 -12.14 45.19 -0.18
CA LEU A 416 -12.25 46.55 0.36
C LEU A 416 -10.89 47.28 0.43
N ASP A 417 -9.81 46.52 0.32
CA ASP A 417 -8.43 46.99 0.38
C ASP A 417 -7.80 47.21 -1.02
N ARG A 418 -8.46 46.73 -2.07
CA ARG A 418 -8.02 46.83 -3.47
C ARG A 418 -9.22 46.80 -4.42
N PRO A 419 -9.15 47.43 -5.61
CA PRO A 419 -10.26 47.46 -6.57
C PRO A 419 -10.38 46.11 -7.32
N LEU A 420 -10.68 45.03 -6.61
CA LEU A 420 -10.83 43.68 -7.15
C LEU A 420 -12.20 43.13 -6.78
N ILE A 421 -12.87 42.54 -7.77
CA ILE A 421 -14.15 41.86 -7.57
C ILE A 421 -14.09 40.49 -8.24
N LEU A 422 -14.37 39.44 -7.47
CA LEU A 422 -14.35 38.06 -7.96
C LEU A 422 -15.74 37.45 -7.82
N ALA A 423 -16.15 36.64 -8.78
CA ALA A 423 -17.25 35.70 -8.62
C ALA A 423 -16.68 34.30 -8.47
N ARG A 424 -17.12 33.59 -7.43
CA ARG A 424 -16.72 32.22 -7.15
C ARG A 424 -17.96 31.33 -7.14
N VAL A 425 -17.80 30.12 -7.62
CA VAL A 425 -18.85 29.10 -7.56
C VAL A 425 -18.21 27.74 -7.38
N LEU A 426 -18.75 26.98 -6.45
CA LEU A 426 -18.36 25.60 -6.24
C LEU A 426 -19.20 24.72 -7.16
N LEU A 427 -18.57 24.00 -8.08
CA LEU A 427 -19.24 23.14 -9.03
C LEU A 427 -19.44 21.75 -8.45
N PRO A 428 -20.62 21.13 -8.67
CA PRO A 428 -20.78 19.73 -8.35
C PRO A 428 -19.81 18.88 -9.17
N PRO A 429 -19.46 17.69 -8.67
CA PRO A 429 -18.54 16.79 -9.34
C PRO A 429 -18.93 16.52 -10.80
N GLY A 430 -17.97 16.60 -11.73
CA GLY A 430 -18.19 16.33 -13.16
C GLY A 430 -18.77 17.50 -13.96
N VAL A 431 -18.90 18.68 -13.37
CA VAL A 431 -19.26 19.91 -14.08
C VAL A 431 -18.02 20.79 -14.23
N ASP A 432 -17.62 21.07 -15.47
CA ASP A 432 -16.42 21.88 -15.75
C ASP A 432 -16.71 23.37 -15.86
N GLU A 433 -17.84 23.75 -16.46
CA GLU A 433 -18.31 25.13 -16.59
C GLU A 433 -19.77 25.23 -16.08
N PRO A 434 -20.07 26.15 -15.15
CA PRO A 434 -21.43 26.43 -14.75
C PRO A 434 -22.15 27.25 -15.82
N PRO A 435 -23.49 27.17 -15.90
CA PRO A 435 -24.27 28.17 -16.62
C PRO A 435 -24.07 29.54 -15.95
N LEU A 436 -23.58 30.52 -16.71
CA LEU A 436 -23.36 31.88 -16.22
C LEU A 436 -24.70 32.63 -16.10
N PRO A 437 -25.05 33.15 -14.91
CA PRO A 437 -26.29 33.91 -14.75
C PRO A 437 -26.25 35.20 -15.58
N PRO A 438 -27.37 35.64 -16.20
CA PRO A 438 -27.39 36.85 -17.04
C PRO A 438 -26.97 38.14 -16.31
N TRP A 439 -27.19 38.20 -14.99
CA TRP A 439 -26.78 39.33 -14.14
C TRP A 439 -25.26 39.37 -13.92
N LEU A 440 -24.57 38.23 -14.04
CA LEU A 440 -23.14 38.09 -13.87
C LEU A 440 -22.38 38.16 -15.20
N GLU A 441 -22.90 37.51 -16.25
CA GLU A 441 -22.24 37.34 -17.55
C GLU A 441 -21.74 38.66 -18.17
N ARG A 442 -22.54 39.72 -18.05
CA ARG A 442 -22.23 41.06 -18.60
C ARG A 442 -21.05 41.74 -17.89
N HIS A 443 -20.67 41.25 -16.72
CA HIS A 443 -19.65 41.83 -15.85
C HIS A 443 -18.31 41.08 -15.91
N LEU A 444 -18.26 39.90 -16.53
CA LEU A 444 -17.04 39.11 -16.67
C LEU A 444 -15.96 39.85 -17.48
N GLU A 445 -14.72 39.75 -17.04
CA GLU A 445 -13.56 40.10 -17.87
C GLU A 445 -13.37 39.08 -18.99
N ARG A 446 -13.13 39.55 -20.22
CA ARG A 446 -13.06 38.67 -21.40
C ARG A 446 -11.75 37.87 -21.49
N GLU A 447 -10.71 38.29 -20.77
CA GLU A 447 -9.48 37.50 -20.66
C GLU A 447 -9.71 36.33 -19.69
N ARG A 448 -10.20 35.22 -20.24
CA ARG A 448 -10.25 33.93 -19.56
C ARG A 448 -8.83 33.43 -19.33
N ARG A 449 -8.17 33.88 -18.27
CA ARG A 449 -7.23 33.00 -17.57
C ARG A 449 -7.93 32.59 -16.29
N ALA A 450 -8.33 31.32 -16.22
CA ALA A 450 -8.63 30.70 -14.95
C ALA A 450 -7.42 30.96 -14.05
N VAL A 451 -7.59 31.79 -13.05
CA VAL A 451 -6.64 31.85 -11.95
C VAL A 451 -6.95 30.58 -11.18
N GLU A 452 -6.14 29.54 -11.38
CA GLU A 452 -6.08 28.44 -10.42
C GLU A 452 -5.88 29.09 -9.05
N SER A 453 -6.72 28.72 -8.09
CA SER A 453 -6.69 29.29 -6.75
C SER A 453 -5.23 29.30 -6.25
N PRO A 454 -4.71 30.43 -5.75
CA PRO A 454 -3.32 30.49 -5.33
C PRO A 454 -3.05 29.41 -4.29
N ALA A 455 -2.03 28.60 -4.58
CA ALA A 455 -1.57 27.45 -3.81
C ALA A 455 -1.17 27.81 -2.38
#